data_AF-A0A8D8Z9W4-F1
#
_entry.id   AF-A0A8D8Z9W4-F1
#
_cell.length_a   1.000
_cell.length_b   1.000
_cell.length_c   1.000
_cell.angle_alpha   90.00
_cell.angle_beta   90.00
_cell.angle_gamma   90.00
#
_symmetry.space_group_name_H-M   'P 1'
#
loop_
_entity.id
_entity.type
_entity.pdbx_description
1 polymer ?
#
loop_
_entity_poly.entity_id
_entity_poly.type
_entity_poly.pdbx_seq_one_letter_code
_entity_poly.pdbx_strand_id
1 'polypeptide(L)'
;MQYLIDLTWNLFETCNLKVLDQCNMEPKVLDQCNMEPKVLDQCNMEPKVLDQCNMEPKVLDQCNMEPKVLDQCNMEPKVLDQCNMEPKVLDQCNMEPKVLDQCNMEPKVL
;
A
#
# COMPACT_ATOMS: atom_id res chain seq x y z
N MET A 1 8.00 14.92 14.68
CA MET A 1 7.20 13.98 15.49
C MET A 1 6.98 12.77 14.61
N GLN A 2 7.65 11.65 14.91
CA GLN A 2 7.51 10.39 14.18
C GLN A 2 6.14 9.81 14.53
N TYR A 3 5.17 9.85 13.62
CA TYR A 3 3.89 9.16 13.81
C TYR A 3 4.04 7.75 13.23
N LEU A 4 4.70 6.87 13.99
CA LEU A 4 4.64 5.43 13.73
C LEU A 4 3.25 4.95 14.17
N ILE A 5 2.47 4.42 13.23
CA ILE A 5 1.18 3.78 13.53
C ILE A 5 1.35 2.29 13.30
N ASP A 6 1.55 1.54 14.39
CA ASP A 6 1.50 0.08 14.38
C ASP A 6 0.02 -0.35 14.50
N LEU A 7 -0.66 -0.49 13.36
CA LEU A 7 -2.06 -0.93 13.31
C LEU A 7 -2.15 -2.45 13.48
N THR A 8 -2.14 -2.91 14.73
CA THR A 8 -2.35 -4.34 15.09
C THR A 8 -3.83 -4.74 15.20
N TRP A 9 -4.75 -3.91 14.69
CA TRP A 9 -6.20 -4.15 14.84
C TRP A 9 -6.89 -4.47 13.51
N ASN A 10 -7.65 -5.57 13.52
CA ASN A 10 -8.60 -5.92 12.47
C ASN A 10 -9.64 -4.79 12.34
N LEU A 11 -9.86 -4.33 11.11
CA LEU A 11 -10.71 -3.22 10.71
C LEU A 11 -10.20 -1.84 11.15
N PHE A 12 -9.54 -1.10 10.25
CA PHE A 12 -9.49 0.34 10.36
C PHE A 12 -9.93 1.00 9.06
N GLU A 13 -11.06 1.72 9.15
CA GLU A 13 -11.54 2.67 8.16
C GLU A 13 -10.61 3.90 8.15
N THR A 14 -9.94 4.15 7.02
CA THR A 14 -9.29 5.42 6.62
C THR A 14 -8.27 6.06 7.58
N CYS A 15 -6.98 5.97 7.23
CA CYS A 15 -5.92 6.75 7.90
C CYS A 15 -5.83 8.16 7.28
N ASN A 16 -6.57 9.13 7.84
CA ASN A 16 -6.73 10.47 7.24
C ASN A 16 -5.71 11.51 7.78
N LEU A 17 -4.43 11.12 7.92
CA LEU A 17 -3.36 12.01 8.38
C LEU A 17 -2.74 12.76 7.19
N LYS A 18 -2.48 14.07 7.34
CA LYS A 18 -1.98 14.90 6.22
C LYS A 18 -0.60 14.48 5.71
N VAL A 19 0.26 13.99 6.58
CA VAL A 19 1.62 13.52 6.28
C VAL A 19 1.87 12.29 7.14
N LEU A 20 2.28 11.20 6.50
CA LEU A 20 2.67 9.95 7.15
C LEU A 20 4.12 9.69 6.75
N ASP A 21 4.99 9.65 7.76
CA ASP A 21 6.42 9.38 7.56
C ASP A 21 6.64 7.86 7.37
N GLN A 22 6.03 7.06 8.24
CA GLN A 22 6.16 5.61 8.21
C GLN A 22 4.83 4.94 8.55
N CYS A 23 4.44 3.97 7.72
CA CYS A 23 3.28 3.11 7.95
C CYS A 23 3.68 1.65 7.72
N ASN A 24 3.56 0.82 8.75
CA ASN A 24 3.83 -0.62 8.67
C ASN A 24 2.58 -1.39 9.09
N MET A 25 2.12 -2.32 8.25
CA MET A 25 0.93 -3.11 8.50
C MET A 25 1.18 -4.60 8.23
N GLU A 26 1.07 -5.43 9.28
CA GLU A 26 1.21 -6.90 9.19
C GLU A 26 0.00 -7.66 9.82
N PRO A 27 -1.27 -7.32 9.48
CA PRO A 27 -2.41 -8.07 10.00
C PRO A 27 -2.52 -9.44 9.32
N LYS A 28 -3.23 -10.39 9.95
CA LYS A 28 -3.52 -11.67 9.27
C LYS A 28 -4.39 -11.46 8.02
N VAL A 29 -5.40 -10.60 8.12
CA VAL A 29 -6.35 -10.31 7.04
C VAL A 29 -6.61 -8.81 7.05
N LEU A 30 -6.60 -8.22 5.86
CA LEU A 30 -6.98 -6.84 5.62
C LEU A 30 -7.99 -6.83 4.48
N ASP A 31 -9.26 -6.60 4.81
CA ASP A 31 -10.38 -6.70 3.86
C ASP A 31 -10.49 -5.41 3.02
N GLN A 32 -10.33 -4.26 3.67
CA GLN A 32 -10.43 -2.94 3.02
C GLN A 32 -9.41 -1.98 3.64
N CYS A 33 -8.53 -1.43 2.80
CA CYS A 33 -7.53 -0.45 3.19
C CYS A 33 -7.57 0.75 2.24
N ASN A 34 -7.88 1.95 2.76
CA ASN A 34 -7.87 3.19 1.99
C ASN A 34 -6.89 4.18 2.63
N MET A 35 -5.91 4.66 1.85
CA MET A 35 -4.90 5.63 2.30
C MET A 35 -4.81 6.83 1.36
N GLU A 36 -5.13 8.02 1.88
CA GLU A 36 -5.14 9.29 1.12
C GLU A 36 -4.37 10.44 1.81
N PRO A 37 -3.15 10.22 2.35
CA PRO A 37 -2.38 11.34 2.91
C PRO A 37 -1.89 12.29 1.80
N LYS A 38 -1.51 13.52 2.13
CA LYS A 38 -0.84 14.36 1.11
C LYS A 38 0.53 13.80 0.75
N VAL A 39 1.25 13.30 1.74
CA VAL A 39 2.58 12.71 1.58
C VAL A 39 2.64 11.43 2.39
N LEU A 40 3.10 10.36 1.76
CA LEU A 40 3.44 9.09 2.37
C LEU A 40 4.90 8.77 2.00
N ASP A 41 5.80 8.85 2.97
CA ASP A 41 7.23 8.67 2.73
C ASP A 41 7.57 7.17 2.65
N GLN A 42 7.18 6.40 3.66
CA GLN A 42 7.41 4.95 3.67
C GLN A 42 6.14 4.17 4.05
N CYS A 43 5.79 3.18 3.23
CA CYS A 43 4.68 2.27 3.47
C CYS A 43 5.08 0.81 3.23
N ASN A 44 4.94 -0.03 4.25
CA ASN A 44 5.13 -1.48 4.14
C ASN A 44 3.84 -2.22 4.54
N MET A 45 3.37 -3.10 3.66
CA MET A 45 2.15 -3.89 3.85
C MET A 45 2.43 -5.38 3.61
N GLU A 46 2.36 -6.18 4.68
CA GLU A 46 2.67 -7.63 4.66
C GLU A 46 1.54 -8.51 5.24
N PRO A 47 0.25 -8.32 4.87
CA PRO A 47 -0.79 -9.17 5.41
C PRO A 47 -0.77 -10.58 4.78
N LYS A 48 -1.38 -11.59 5.44
CA LYS A 48 -1.55 -12.88 4.73
C LYS A 48 -2.56 -12.76 3.59
N VAL A 49 -3.63 -12.00 3.80
CA VAL A 49 -4.66 -11.74 2.79
C VAL A 49 -4.95 -10.25 2.77
N LEU A 50 -4.90 -9.67 1.57
CA LEU A 50 -5.32 -8.30 1.26
C LEU A 50 -6.39 -8.37 0.17
N ASP A 51 -7.65 -8.09 0.54
CA ASP A 51 -8.77 -8.20 -0.39
C ASP A 51 -8.91 -6.92 -1.24
N GLN A 52 -8.96 -5.76 -0.60
CA GLN A 52 -9.05 -4.47 -1.30
C GLN A 52 -8.10 -3.43 -0.71
N CYS A 53 -7.27 -2.83 -1.56
CA CYS A 53 -6.37 -1.74 -1.19
C CYS A 53 -6.46 -0.59 -2.20
N ASN A 54 -6.75 0.63 -1.72
CA ASN A 54 -6.66 1.85 -2.51
C ASN A 54 -5.66 2.83 -1.86
N MET A 55 -4.69 3.30 -2.64
CA MET A 55 -3.73 4.32 -2.20
C MET A 55 -3.69 5.49 -3.18
N GLU A 56 -4.09 6.68 -2.70
CA GLU A 56 -4.15 7.90 -3.51
C GLU A 56 -3.41 9.10 -2.87
N PRO A 57 -2.15 8.95 -2.42
CA PRO A 57 -1.42 10.09 -1.89
C PRO A 57 -1.02 11.08 -3.00
N LYS A 58 -0.77 12.35 -2.67
CA LYS A 58 -0.17 13.24 -3.70
C LYS A 58 1.27 12.84 -4.00
N VAL A 59 2.01 12.43 -2.99
CA VAL A 59 3.39 11.96 -3.11
C VAL A 59 3.52 10.66 -2.32
N LEU A 60 4.00 9.62 -2.99
CA LEU A 60 4.42 8.35 -2.42
C LEU A 60 5.89 8.16 -2.75
N ASP A 61 6.77 8.21 -1.75
CA ASP A 61 8.20 8.01 -1.96
C ASP A 61 8.48 6.49 -2.06
N GLN A 62 8.26 5.73 -0.99
CA GLN A 62 8.52 4.30 -0.96
C GLN A 62 7.30 3.47 -0.55
N CYS A 63 6.97 2.45 -1.34
CA CYS A 63 5.92 1.49 -1.05
C CYS A 63 6.37 0.05 -1.30
N ASN A 64 6.27 -0.82 -0.29
CA ASN A 64 6.46 -2.25 -0.41
C ASN A 64 5.18 -2.99 -0.01
N MET A 65 4.72 -3.90 -0.88
CA MET A 65 3.54 -4.74 -0.68
C MET A 65 3.87 -6.21 -0.92
N GLU A 66 3.86 -7.02 0.15
CA GLU A 66 4.19 -8.45 0.09
C GLU A 66 3.09 -9.35 0.70
N PRO A 67 1.82 -9.23 0.29
CA PRO A 67 0.78 -10.11 0.81
C PRO A 67 0.94 -11.55 0.27
N LYS A 68 0.44 -12.55 1.00
CA LYS A 68 0.36 -13.91 0.37
C LYS A 68 -0.72 -13.94 -0.72
N VAL A 69 -1.85 -13.29 -0.48
CA VAL A 69 -2.95 -13.18 -1.45
C VAL A 69 -3.32 -11.71 -1.55
N LEU A 70 -3.33 -11.19 -2.78
CA LEU A 70 -3.82 -9.87 -3.14
C LEU A 70 -4.95 -10.04 -4.14
N ASP A 71 -6.19 -9.72 -3.74
CA ASP A 71 -7.33 -9.75 -4.66
C ASP A 71 -7.33 -8.47 -5.52
N GLN A 72 -7.51 -7.30 -4.90
CA GLN A 72 -7.58 -6.01 -5.61
C GLN A 72 -6.67 -4.95 -5.00
N CYS A 73 -5.88 -4.30 -5.87
CA CYS A 73 -5.07 -3.14 -5.51
C CYS A 73 -5.18 -2.02 -6.55
N ASN A 74 -5.51 -0.80 -6.11
CA ASN A 74 -5.44 0.42 -6.91
C ASN A 74 -4.45 1.41 -6.28
N MET A 75 -3.50 1.89 -7.08
CA MET A 75 -2.55 2.92 -6.69
C MET A 75 -2.59 4.10 -7.67
N GLU A 76 -3.06 5.26 -7.20
CA GLU A 76 -3.18 6.47 -8.02
C GLU A 76 -2.45 7.69 -7.42
N PRO A 77 -1.16 7.60 -7.06
CA PRO A 77 -0.44 8.76 -6.57
C PRO A 77 -0.18 9.78 -7.68
N LYS A 78 -0.04 11.07 -7.35
CA LYS A 78 0.43 12.01 -8.38
C LYS A 78 1.91 11.80 -8.70
N VAL A 79 2.71 11.49 -7.69
CA VAL A 79 4.14 11.19 -7.81
C VAL A 79 4.40 9.90 -7.04
N LEU A 80 5.01 8.93 -7.72
CA LEU A 80 5.50 7.68 -7.16
C LEU A 80 7.00 7.57 -7.47
N ASP A 81 7.83 7.52 -6.43
CA ASP A 81 9.28 7.31 -6.61
C ASP A 81 9.55 5.80 -6.74
N GLN A 82 9.27 5.02 -5.70
CA GLN A 82 9.56 3.59 -5.65
C GLN A 82 8.36 2.75 -5.20
N CYS A 83 8.04 1.72 -5.96
CA CYS A 83 7.07 0.69 -5.58
C CYS A 83 7.60 -0.71 -5.83
N ASN A 84 7.49 -1.59 -4.84
CA ASN A 84 7.69 -3.03 -4.98
C ASN A 84 6.43 -3.78 -4.57
N MET A 85 5.95 -4.67 -5.44
CA MET A 85 4.82 -5.56 -5.19
C MET A 85 5.20 -7.02 -5.46
N GLU A 86 5.19 -7.85 -4.41
CA GLU A 86 5.55 -9.27 -4.49
C GLU A 86 4.48 -10.21 -3.89
N PRO A 87 3.22 -10.17 -4.36
CA PRO A 87 2.20 -11.09 -3.89
C PRO A 87 2.51 -12.54 -4.30
N LYS A 88 2.13 -13.54 -3.49
CA LYS A 88 2.20 -14.93 -3.97
C LYS A 88 1.12 -15.24 -5.00
N VAL A 89 -0.08 -14.69 -4.79
CA VAL A 89 -1.24 -14.78 -5.67
C VAL A 89 -1.77 -13.37 -5.85
N LEU A 90 -2.00 -12.98 -7.10
CA LEU A 90 -2.56 -11.69 -7.50
C LEU A 90 -3.73 -11.90 -8.46
N ASP A 91 -4.91 -11.35 -8.14
CA ASP A 91 -6.03 -11.30 -9.09
C ASP A 91 -5.95 -10.01 -9.93
N GLN A 92 -6.06 -8.85 -9.29
CA GLN A 92 -6.11 -7.54 -9.97
C GLN A 92 -5.21 -6.49 -9.31
N CYS A 93 -4.45 -5.78 -10.15
CA CYS A 93 -3.72 -4.59 -9.74
C CYS A 93 -3.76 -3.51 -10.83
N ASN A 94 -4.15 -2.30 -10.44
CA ASN A 94 -4.06 -1.10 -11.25
C ASN A 94 -3.09 -0.10 -10.60
N MET A 95 -2.22 0.48 -11.41
CA MET A 95 -1.28 1.50 -10.99
C MET A 95 -1.27 2.64 -12.01
N GLU A 96 -1.72 3.82 -11.61
CA GLU A 96 -1.87 4.99 -12.49
C GLU A 96 -1.21 6.28 -11.93
N PRO A 97 0.12 6.28 -11.69
CA PRO A 97 0.83 7.48 -11.30
C PRO A 97 0.94 8.50 -12.45
N LYS A 98 0.89 9.80 -12.13
CA LYS A 98 1.22 10.84 -13.15
C LYS A 98 2.71 10.93 -13.43
N VAL A 99 3.52 10.67 -12.41
CA VAL A 99 4.98 10.60 -12.48
C VAL A 99 5.40 9.34 -11.74
N LEU A 100 6.18 8.49 -12.41
CA LEU A 100 6.72 7.26 -11.90
C LEU A 100 8.22 7.21 -12.18
N ASP A 101 9.04 6.95 -11.15
CA ASP A 101 10.47 6.64 -11.33
C ASP A 101 10.66 5.12 -11.46
N GLN A 102 10.35 4.36 -10.41
CA GLN A 102 10.59 2.92 -10.35
C GLN A 102 9.38 2.12 -9.83
N CYS A 103 9.05 1.05 -10.54
CA CYS A 103 8.05 0.07 -10.10
C CYS A 103 8.51 -1.34 -10.47
N ASN A 104 8.50 -2.23 -9.47
CA ASN A 104 8.70 -3.67 -9.64
C ASN A 104 7.43 -4.41 -9.21
N MET A 105 6.97 -5.33 -10.04
CA MET A 105 5.81 -6.18 -9.76
C MET A 105 6.15 -7.63 -10.12
N GLU A 106 6.25 -8.50 -9.12
CA GLU A 106 6.66 -9.90 -9.27
C GLU A 106 5.70 -10.87 -8.56
N PRO A 107 4.51 -11.16 -9.13
CA PRO A 107 3.63 -12.19 -8.60
C PRO A 107 4.23 -13.59 -8.80
N LYS A 108 4.22 -14.42 -7.75
CA LYS A 108 4.81 -15.79 -7.83
C LYS A 108 3.96 -16.78 -8.62
N VAL A 109 2.65 -16.59 -8.68
CA VAL A 109 1.71 -17.43 -9.43
C VAL A 109 0.57 -16.56 -9.94
N LEU A 110 0.28 -16.64 -11.25
CA LEU A 110 -0.91 -16.12 -11.92
C LEU A 110 -1.92 -17.25 -12.11
#